data_AF-M1BXD2-F1
#
_entry.id   AF-M1BXD2-F1
#
_cell.length_a   1.000
_cell.length_b   1.000
_cell.length_c   1.000
_cell.angle_alpha   90.00
_cell.angle_beta   90.00
_cell.angle_gamma   90.00
#
_symmetry.space_group_name_H-M   'P 1'
#
loop_
_entity.id
_entity.type
_entity.pdbx_description
1 polymer ?
#
loop_
_entity_poly.entity_id
_entity_poly.type
_entity_poly.pdbx_seq_one_letter_code
_entity_poly.pdbx_strand_id
1 'polypeptide(L)'
;MDCKFFYKNGEWIELNHTSPNSYIVLSADALMAWTNDRLTSAQHRVVTTGDKDRFSVQLFSLVNPDYTLKVPKELVDEEHPLMYKPFKMPEYNKYLMLGAKNGLGVKNYCGL
;
A
#
# COMPACT_ATOMS: atom_id res chain seq x y z
N MET A 1 7.29 6.52 -20.18
CA MET A 1 7.31 6.05 -18.77
C MET A 1 5.89 5.70 -18.37
N ASP A 2 5.59 4.43 -18.16
CA ASP A 2 4.23 3.96 -17.91
C ASP A 2 4.13 3.31 -16.52
N CYS A 3 3.11 3.69 -15.77
CA CYS A 3 2.84 3.08 -14.46
C CYS A 3 2.11 1.75 -14.68
N LYS A 4 2.68 0.68 -14.11
CA LYS A 4 2.09 -0.66 -14.14
C LYS A 4 1.68 -1.07 -12.73
N PHE A 5 0.54 -1.74 -12.63
CA PHE A 5 -0.02 -2.23 -11.37
C PHE A 5 -0.03 -3.75 -11.39
N PHE A 6 0.33 -4.37 -10.27
CA PHE A 6 0.23 -5.81 -10.13
C PHE A 6 -1.20 -6.17 -9.73
N TYR A 7 -1.83 -7.02 -10.53
CA TYR A 7 -3.21 -7.45 -10.33
C TYR A 7 -3.26 -8.82 -9.65
N LYS A 8 -4.42 -9.15 -9.06
CA LYS A 8 -4.59 -10.37 -8.25
C LYS A 8 -4.37 -11.66 -9.03
N ASN A 9 -4.47 -11.65 -10.35
CA ASN A 9 -4.17 -12.80 -11.21
C ASN A 9 -2.67 -13.01 -11.48
N GLY A 10 -1.79 -12.20 -10.87
CA GLY A 10 -0.34 -12.30 -11.06
C GLY A 10 0.19 -11.51 -12.26
N GLU A 11 -0.65 -10.69 -12.89
CA GLU A 11 -0.27 -9.94 -14.08
C GLU A 11 0.01 -8.47 -13.79
N TRP A 12 0.91 -7.88 -14.58
CA TRP A 12 1.16 -6.44 -14.56
C TRP A 12 0.26 -5.76 -15.60
N ILE A 13 -0.70 -4.98 -15.12
CA ILE A 13 -1.61 -4.20 -15.96
C ILE A 13 -1.02 -2.82 -16.16
N GLU A 14 -0.95 -2.40 -17.43
CA GLU A 14 -0.50 -1.08 -17.82
C GLU A 14 -1.68 -0.10 -17.88
N LEU A 15 -1.48 1.08 -17.30
CA LEU A 15 -2.55 2.07 -17.24
C LEU A 15 -2.46 3.02 -18.44
N ASN A 16 -2.90 2.50 -19.60
CA ASN A 16 -2.73 3.14 -20.91
C ASN A 16 -3.75 4.24 -21.24
N HIS A 17 -4.72 4.49 -20.37
CA HIS A 17 -5.86 5.37 -20.66
C HIS A 17 -6.23 6.29 -19.49
N THR A 18 -5.28 7.14 -19.06
CA THR A 18 -5.65 8.27 -18.18
C THR A 18 -6.11 9.46 -19.00
N SER A 19 -7.20 10.09 -18.57
CA SER A 19 -7.60 11.41 -19.07
C SER A 19 -6.62 12.46 -18.51
N PRO A 20 -6.28 13.53 -19.26
CA PRO A 20 -5.42 14.61 -18.76
C PRO A 20 -5.86 15.22 -17.42
N ASN A 21 -7.14 15.11 -17.07
CA ASN A 21 -7.73 15.65 -15.85
C ASN A 21 -8.13 14.56 -14.83
N SER A 22 -7.50 13.39 -14.90
CA SER A 22 -7.72 12.30 -13.96
C SER A 22 -6.53 12.11 -13.02
N TYR A 23 -6.81 11.59 -11.82
CA TYR A 23 -5.80 11.18 -10.86
C TYR A 23 -5.95 9.70 -10.54
N ILE A 24 -4.83 9.05 -10.23
CA ILE A 24 -4.81 7.67 -9.75
C ILE A 24 -4.73 7.71 -8.23
N VAL A 25 -5.61 6.96 -7.56
CA VAL A 25 -5.60 6.79 -6.11
C VAL A 25 -5.15 5.38 -5.78
N LEU A 26 -4.12 5.26 -4.94
CA LEU A 26 -3.51 3.98 -4.56
C LEU A 26 -3.64 3.75 -3.06
N SER A 27 -4.08 2.55 -2.69
CA SER A 27 -4.03 2.04 -1.33
C SER A 27 -2.60 1.61 -0.97
N ALA A 28 -2.18 1.91 0.25
CA ALA A 28 -0.89 1.51 0.80
C ALA A 28 -1.05 0.57 1.99
N ASP A 29 0.07 0.01 2.45
CA ASP A 29 0.13 -0.99 3.53
C ASP A 29 -0.62 -0.56 4.81
N ALA A 30 -0.47 0.71 5.22
CA ALA A 30 -1.16 1.22 6.40
C ALA A 30 -2.69 1.14 6.25
N LEU A 31 -3.22 1.46 5.06
CA LEU A 31 -4.66 1.39 4.79
C LEU A 31 -5.13 -0.07 4.65
N MET A 32 -4.32 -0.94 4.04
CA MET A 32 -4.59 -2.38 4.00
C MET A 32 -4.71 -2.98 5.41
N ALA A 33 -3.77 -2.65 6.30
CA ALA A 33 -3.82 -3.09 7.69
C ALA A 33 -5.02 -2.49 8.43
N TRP A 34 -5.28 -1.19 8.29
CA TRP A 34 -6.40 -0.53 8.94
C TRP A 34 -7.75 -1.10 8.50
N THR A 35 -7.90 -1.46 7.23
CA THR A 35 -9.12 -2.06 6.68
C THR A 35 -9.24 -3.57 6.90
N ASN A 36 -8.30 -4.18 7.65
CA ASN A 36 -8.27 -5.63 7.88
C ASN A 36 -8.30 -6.45 6.58
N ASP A 37 -7.43 -6.12 5.61
CA ASP A 37 -7.35 -6.74 4.28
C ASP A 37 -8.55 -6.52 3.34
N ARG A 38 -9.56 -5.71 3.70
CA ARG A 38 -10.65 -5.37 2.77
C ARG A 38 -10.15 -4.58 1.55
N LEU A 39 -9.10 -3.78 1.72
CA LEU A 39 -8.35 -3.17 0.63
C LEU A 39 -6.96 -3.79 0.54
N THR A 40 -6.47 -4.02 -0.68
CA THR A 40 -5.10 -4.51 -0.91
C THR A 40 -4.14 -3.35 -1.13
N SER A 41 -2.93 -3.43 -0.59
CA SER A 41 -1.85 -2.49 -0.94
C SER A 41 -1.48 -2.62 -2.41
N ALA A 42 -1.52 -1.51 -3.15
CA ALA A 42 -1.34 -1.50 -4.60
C ALA A 42 0.15 -1.57 -4.96
N GLN A 43 0.62 -2.77 -5.32
CA GLN A 43 1.96 -2.93 -5.90
C GLN A 43 1.98 -2.28 -7.28
N HIS A 44 2.92 -1.37 -7.47
CA HIS A 44 3.07 -0.61 -8.70
C HIS A 44 4.54 -0.40 -9.04
N ARG A 45 4.83 -0.19 -10.32
CA ARG A 45 6.16 0.15 -10.80
C ARG A 45 6.06 1.14 -11.95
N VAL A 46 7.06 2.01 -12.07
CA VAL A 46 7.24 2.86 -13.24
C VAL A 46 8.24 2.18 -14.16
N VAL A 47 7.83 1.95 -15.41
CA VAL A 47 8.73 1.44 -16.45
C VAL A 47 9.04 2.58 -17.40
N THR A 48 10.31 2.88 -17.61
CA THR A 48 10.76 3.82 -18.65
C THR A 48 10.49 3.24 -20.03
N THR A 49 9.71 3.97 -20.82
CA THR A 49 9.29 3.63 -22.18
C THR A 49 9.47 4.89 -23.04
N GLY A 50 10.16 4.74 -24.19
CA GLY A 50 10.45 5.81 -25.14
C GLY A 50 11.52 6.82 -24.70
N ASP A 51 11.75 7.81 -25.57
CA ASP A 51 12.86 8.79 -25.45
C ASP A 51 12.40 10.16 -24.93
N LYS A 52 11.19 10.25 -24.37
CA LYS A 52 10.60 11.50 -23.88
C LYS A 52 10.52 11.54 -22.37
N ASP A 53 10.79 12.71 -21.80
CA ASP A 53 10.62 12.97 -20.39
C ASP A 53 9.14 12.90 -19.98
N ARG A 54 8.90 12.38 -18.78
CA ARG A 54 7.58 12.38 -18.15
C ARG A 54 7.71 12.86 -16.72
N PHE A 55 6.92 13.86 -16.36
CA PHE A 55 6.80 14.36 -15.00
C PHE A 55 5.57 13.76 -14.31
N SER A 56 5.69 13.48 -13.02
CA SER A 56 4.57 13.06 -12.18
C SER A 56 4.72 13.62 -10.78
N VAL A 57 3.61 13.99 -10.17
CA VAL A 57 3.53 14.43 -8.78
C VAL A 57 2.74 13.38 -8.00
N GLN A 58 3.23 13.03 -6.81
CA GLN A 58 2.54 12.13 -5.89
C GLN A 58 2.25 12.87 -4.59
N LEU A 59 1.04 12.67 -4.06
CA LEU A 59 0.63 13.17 -2.76
C LEU A 59 0.33 11.97 -1.86
N PHE A 60 0.95 11.94 -0.68
CA PHE A 60 0.78 10.85 0.28
C PHE A 60 -0.06 11.32 1.47
N SER A 61 -1.16 10.61 1.74
CA SER A 61 -1.89 10.73 2.99
C SER A 61 -1.18 9.90 4.07
N LEU A 62 -0.48 10.59 4.98
CA LEU A 62 0.29 9.95 6.04
C LEU A 62 -0.53 9.83 7.33
N VAL A 63 -0.35 8.72 8.04
CA VAL A 63 -0.92 8.55 9.38
C VAL A 63 -0.17 9.45 10.35
N ASN A 64 -0.89 10.05 11.30
CA ASN A 64 -0.28 10.77 12.41
C ASN A 64 0.74 9.86 13.12
N PRO A 65 2.01 10.27 13.30
CA PRO A 65 3.06 9.44 13.88
C PRO A 65 2.78 9.00 15.33
N ASP A 66 1.97 9.76 16.08
CA ASP A 66 1.58 9.46 17.45
C ASP A 66 0.36 8.54 17.54
N TYR A 67 -0.38 8.39 16.45
CA TYR A 67 -1.54 7.50 16.38
C TYR A 67 -1.10 6.04 16.30
N THR A 68 -1.59 5.21 17.23
CA THR A 68 -1.48 3.77 17.12
C THR A 68 -2.50 3.26 16.11
N LEU A 69 -2.03 2.83 14.95
CA LEU A 69 -2.85 2.21 13.93
C LEU A 69 -3.38 0.87 14.46
N LYS A 70 -4.70 0.72 14.42
CA LYS A 70 -5.41 -0.50 14.81
C LYS A 70 -6.62 -0.68 13.91
N VAL A 71 -6.98 -1.93 13.69
CA VAL A 71 -8.20 -2.30 12.97
C VAL A 71 -9.44 -1.77 13.73
N PRO A 72 -10.36 -1.04 13.07
CA PRO A 72 -11.66 -0.70 13.64
C PRO A 72 -12.45 -1.93 14.05
N LYS A 73 -13.13 -1.89 15.20
CA LYS A 73 -13.85 -3.06 15.73
C LYS A 73 -14.98 -3.50 14.80
N GLU A 74 -15.54 -2.56 14.06
CA GLU A 74 -16.62 -2.74 13.09
C GLU A 74 -16.19 -3.54 11.86
N LEU A 75 -14.88 -3.70 11.64
CA LEU A 75 -14.32 -4.48 10.54
C LEU A 75 -13.88 -5.89 10.96
N VAL A 76 -14.14 -6.27 12.22
CA VAL A 76 -13.79 -7.58 12.80
C VAL A 76 -15.06 -8.31 13.21
N ASP A 77 -15.25 -9.49 12.64
CA ASP A 77 -16.39 -10.37 12.88
C ASP A 77 -15.99 -11.85 12.73
N GLU A 78 -16.94 -12.78 12.83
CA GLU A 78 -16.67 -14.21 12.72
C GLU A 78 -16.18 -14.63 11.32
N GLU A 79 -16.60 -13.91 10.27
CA GLU A 79 -16.16 -14.15 8.89
C GLU A 79 -14.82 -13.46 8.57
N HIS A 80 -14.52 -12.36 9.27
CA HIS A 80 -13.32 -11.53 9.11
C HIS A 80 -12.60 -11.35 10.46
N PRO A 81 -11.84 -12.37 10.93
CA PRO A 81 -11.10 -12.27 12.18
C PRO A 81 -10.03 -11.18 12.10
N LEU A 82 -9.56 -10.73 13.26
CA LEU A 82 -8.50 -9.72 13.36
C LEU A 82 -7.20 -10.26 12.73
N MET A 83 -6.65 -9.55 11.75
CA MET A 83 -5.45 -9.99 11.00
C MET A 83 -4.17 -9.25 11.42
N TYR A 84 -4.27 -8.16 12.18
CA TYR A 84 -3.15 -7.28 12.48
C TYR A 84 -3.11 -6.84 13.95
N LYS A 85 -1.92 -6.89 14.55
CA LYS A 85 -1.62 -6.28 15.84
C LYS A 85 -1.54 -4.74 15.69
N PRO A 86 -1.97 -3.96 16.69
CA PRO A 86 -1.78 -2.51 16.68
C PRO A 86 -0.30 -2.11 16.59
N PHE A 87 0.01 -1.04 15.85
CA PHE A 87 1.39 -0.57 15.66
C PHE A 87 1.49 0.94 15.41
N LYS A 88 2.69 1.51 15.50
CA LYS A 88 2.97 2.90 15.13
C LYS A 88 3.72 2.99 13.80
N MET A 89 3.34 3.94 12.94
CA MET A 89 3.97 4.11 11.63
C MET A 89 5.48 4.37 11.66
N PRO A 90 6.04 5.16 12.61
CA PRO A 90 7.49 5.34 12.70
C PRO A 90 8.26 4.03 12.91
N GLU A 91 7.69 3.09 13.67
CA GLU A 91 8.30 1.79 13.96
C GLU A 91 8.26 0.88 12.72
N TYR A 92 7.12 0.88 12.01
CA TYR A 92 6.98 0.17 10.74
C TYR A 92 7.93 0.72 9.66
N ASN A 93 8.07 2.04 9.55
CA ASN A 93 9.02 2.65 8.62
C ASN A 93 10.46 2.25 8.95
N LYS A 94 10.84 2.21 10.23
CA LYS A 94 12.16 1.73 10.66
C LYS A 94 12.37 0.25 10.27
N TYR A 95 11.36 -0.59 10.43
CA TYR A 95 11.39 -1.99 9.99
C TYR A 95 11.65 -2.13 8.49
N LEU A 96 10.98 -1.32 7.65
CA LEU A 96 11.20 -1.31 6.20
C LEU A 96 12.61 -0.83 5.83
N MET A 97 13.07 0.27 6.43
CA MET A 97 14.38 0.88 6.12
C MET A 97 15.56 0.00 6.50
N LEU A 98 15.43 -0.83 7.54
CA LEU A 98 16.49 -1.72 8.00
C LEU A 98 16.58 -3.04 7.21
N GLY A 99 15.74 -3.24 6.18
CA GLY A 99 15.76 -4.48 5.38
C GLY A 99 15.38 -5.69 6.23
N ALA A 100 14.13 -5.71 6.70
CA ALA A 100 13.62 -6.71 7.61
C ALA A 100 13.95 -8.17 7.21
N LYS A 101 14.46 -8.94 8.19
CA LYS A 101 14.86 -10.35 8.01
C LYS A 101 13.71 -11.28 7.63
N ASN A 102 12.47 -10.92 7.98
CA ASN A 102 11.27 -11.72 7.76
C ASN A 102 10.51 -11.32 6.48
N GLY A 103 11.13 -10.54 5.59
CA GLY A 103 10.50 -10.00 4.39
C GLY A 103 9.89 -8.62 4.61
N LEU A 104 9.61 -7.91 3.51
CA LEU A 104 8.99 -6.58 3.56
C LEU A 104 7.45 -6.71 3.67
N GLY A 105 6.80 -5.64 4.13
CA GLY A 105 5.34 -5.54 4.16
C GLY A 105 4.73 -5.66 5.56
N VAL A 106 3.55 -5.05 5.73
CA VAL A 106 2.90 -4.89 7.03
C VAL A 106 2.44 -6.21 7.65
N LYS A 107 2.09 -7.22 6.83
CA LYS A 107 1.79 -8.59 7.30
C LYS A 107 2.99 -9.23 8.00
N ASN A 108 4.19 -9.09 7.44
CA ASN A 108 5.41 -9.64 8.04
C ASN A 108 5.86 -8.89 9.29
N TYR A 109 5.40 -7.65 9.45
CA TYR A 109 5.72 -6.81 10.60
C TYR A 109 4.76 -7.03 11.78
N CYS A 110 3.46 -6.97 11.54
CA CYS A 110 2.44 -6.99 12.61
C CYS A 110 1.23 -7.89 12.31
N GLY A 111 1.32 -8.80 11.34
CA GLY A 111 0.28 -9.81 11.10
C GLY A 111 0.08 -10.73 12.31
N LEU A 112 -1.12 -11.31 12.40
CA LEU A 112 -1.50 -12.36 13.35
C LEU A 112 -1.36 -13.75 12.73
#